data_AF-A0A523GLA6-F1
#
_entry.id   AF-A0A523GLA6-F1
#
_cell.length_a   1.000
_cell.length_b   1.000
_cell.length_c   1.000
_cell.angle_alpha   90.00
_cell.angle_beta   90.00
_cell.angle_gamma   90.00
#
_symmetry.space_group_name_H-M   'P 1'
#
loop_
_entity.id
_entity.type
_entity.pdbx_description
1 polymer ?
#
loop_
_entity_poly.entity_id
_entity_poly.type
_entity_poly.pdbx_seq_one_letter_code
_entity_poly.pdbx_strand_id
1 'polypeptide(L)' 'IRLKKRKSENEEKINMRIAKASIEMATAPQFDFIIENDELDNALEEAEKLVANFISKKDKHDG' A
#
# COMPACT_ATOMS: atom_id res chain seq x y z
N ILE A 1 14.90 5.73 -6.60
CA ILE A 1 13.42 5.75 -6.45
C ILE A 1 12.77 5.16 -7.70
N ARG A 2 11.92 4.14 -7.54
CA ARG A 2 11.20 3.41 -8.62
C ARG A 2 10.35 4.35 -9.52
N LEU A 3 9.89 5.48 -8.99
CA LEU A 3 9.21 6.56 -9.73
C LEU A 3 10.04 7.14 -10.89
N LYS A 4 11.31 7.48 -10.66
CA LYS A 4 12.19 8.06 -11.71
C LYS A 4 12.41 7.10 -12.89
N LYS A 5 12.29 5.79 -12.67
CA LYS A 5 12.44 4.76 -13.72
C LYS A 5 11.24 4.68 -14.67
N ARG A 6 10.06 5.21 -14.32
CA ARG A 6 8.85 5.11 -15.17
C ARG A 6 8.80 6.13 -16.32
N LYS A 7 9.69 7.15 -16.33
CA LYS A 7 9.88 8.18 -17.39
C LYS A 7 8.62 8.85 -17.98
N SER A 8 7.46 8.75 -17.32
CA SER A 8 6.17 9.22 -17.84
C SER A 8 5.73 10.57 -17.27
N GLU A 9 6.53 11.22 -16.43
CA GLU A 9 6.17 12.47 -15.73
C GLU A 9 7.33 13.49 -15.76
N ASN A 10 7.01 14.78 -15.74
CA ASN A 10 7.99 15.86 -15.64
C ASN A 10 8.62 15.92 -14.22
N GLU A 11 9.77 16.58 -14.08
CA GLU A 11 10.49 16.67 -12.80
C GLU A 11 9.66 17.31 -11.67
N GLU A 12 8.80 18.27 -12.02
CA GLU A 12 7.94 18.98 -11.08
C GLU A 12 6.92 18.05 -10.41
N LYS A 13 6.27 17.19 -11.19
CA LYS A 13 5.36 16.15 -10.68
C LYS A 13 6.10 15.11 -9.82
N ILE A 14 7.33 14.75 -10.20
CA ILE A 14 8.15 13.84 -9.40
C ILE A 14 8.45 14.45 -8.02
N ASN A 15 8.79 15.74 -7.97
CA ASN A 15 9.07 16.42 -6.70
C ASN A 15 7.83 16.54 -5.81
N MET A 16 6.66 16.85 -6.39
CA MET A 16 5.39 16.82 -5.65
C MET A 16 5.10 15.43 -5.05
N ARG A 17 5.33 14.36 -5.84
CA ARG A 17 5.12 12.98 -5.37
C ARG A 17 6.09 12.57 -4.27
N ILE A 18 7.35 12.99 -4.34
CA ILE A 18 8.33 12.74 -3.27
C ILE A 18 7.92 13.45 -1.98
N ALA A 19 7.53 14.73 -2.07
CA ALA A 19 7.06 15.48 -0.90
C ALA A 19 5.82 14.83 -0.26
N LYS A 20 4.87 14.36 -1.09
CA LYS A 20 3.67 13.66 -0.63
C LYS A 20 3.97 12.31 0.00
N ALA A 21 4.92 11.55 -0.55
CA ALA A 21 5.30 10.24 -0.03
C ALA A 21 5.76 10.31 1.43
N SER A 22 6.52 11.35 1.82
CA SER A 22 6.92 11.54 3.21
C SER A 22 5.74 11.70 4.17
N ILE A 23 4.68 12.38 3.72
CA ILE A 23 3.46 12.59 4.51
C ILE A 23 2.64 11.29 4.58
N GLU A 24 2.46 10.61 3.44
CA GLU A 24 1.73 9.34 3.36
C GLU A 24 2.43 8.22 4.17
N MET A 25 3.76 8.18 4.18
CA MET A 25 4.49 7.22 5.03
C MET A 25 4.30 7.48 6.52
N ALA A 26 4.16 8.75 6.92
CA ALA A 26 3.90 9.09 8.32
C ALA A 26 2.49 8.68 8.78
N THR A 27 1.56 8.40 7.87
CA THR A 27 0.23 7.87 8.22
C THR A 27 0.20 6.35 8.32
N ALA A 28 1.30 5.64 7.99
CA ALA A 28 1.37 4.18 8.09
C ALA A 28 0.95 3.61 9.46
N PRO A 29 1.29 4.22 10.61
CA PRO A 29 0.83 3.75 11.93
C PRO A 29 -0.68 3.82 12.16
N GLN A 30 -1.46 4.47 11.27
CA GLN A 30 -2.91 4.60 11.38
C GLN A 30 -3.67 3.44 10.72
N PHE A 31 -2.95 2.55 10.02
CA PHE A 31 -3.55 1.40 9.34
C PHE A 31 -3.37 0.12 10.17
N ASP A 32 -4.35 -0.78 10.10
CA ASP A 32 -4.29 -2.09 10.76
C ASP A 32 -3.19 -3.00 10.19
N PHE A 33 -2.85 -2.79 8.91
CA PHE A 33 -1.86 -3.58 8.17
C PHE A 33 -1.04 -2.69 7.22
N ILE A 34 0.23 -3.05 7.03
CA ILE A 34 1.15 -2.42 6.07
C ILE A 34 1.63 -3.50 5.11
N ILE A 35 1.56 -3.25 3.80
CA ILE A 35 2.02 -4.17 2.75
C ILE A 35 3.21 -3.54 2.02
N GLU A 36 4.35 -4.22 2.01
CA GLU A 36 5.53 -3.79 1.24
C GLU A 36 5.47 -4.34 -0.19
N ASN A 37 5.42 -3.46 -1.18
CA ASN A 37 5.36 -3.83 -2.59
C ASN A 37 6.76 -3.82 -3.24
N ASP A 38 7.66 -4.65 -2.71
CA ASP A 38 8.96 -4.89 -3.35
C ASP A 38 8.85 -5.90 -4.49
N GLU A 39 8.13 -7.01 -4.26
CA GLU A 39 7.75 -8.01 -5.25
C GLU A 39 6.23 -8.01 -5.46
N LEU A 40 5.79 -7.86 -6.71
CA LEU A 40 4.36 -7.63 -7.02
C LEU A 40 3.49 -8.81 -6.61
N ASP A 41 3.91 -10.03 -6.94
CA ASP A 41 3.12 -11.25 -6.69
C ASP A 41 2.91 -11.48 -5.19
N ASN A 42 3.95 -11.24 -4.38
CA ASN A 42 3.86 -11.36 -2.93
C ASN A 42 2.89 -10.34 -2.32
N ALA A 43 2.98 -9.08 -2.78
CA ALA A 43 2.11 -8.00 -2.28
C ALA A 43 0.63 -8.23 -2.65
N LEU A 44 0.36 -8.81 -3.82
CA LEU A 44 -0.98 -9.20 -4.22
C LEU A 44 -1.51 -10.34 -3.35
N GLU A 45 -0.72 -11.39 -3.14
CA GLU A 45 -1.11 -12.52 -2.31
C GLU A 45 -1.40 -12.11 -0.86
N GLU A 46 -0.58 -11.22 -0.30
CA GLU A 46 -0.78 -10.69 1.05
C GLU A 46 -2.06 -9.85 1.16
N ALA A 47 -2.32 -8.98 0.18
CA ALA A 47 -3.54 -8.18 0.12
C ALA A 47 -4.80 -9.05 0.03
N GLU A 48 -4.80 -10.08 -0.82
CA GLU A 48 -5.90 -11.02 -0.96
C GLU A 48 -6.18 -11.76 0.34
N LYS A 49 -5.13 -12.24 1.03
CA LYS A 49 -5.25 -12.92 2.33
C LYS A 49 -5.84 -12.01 3.40
N LEU A 50 -5.38 -10.76 3.50
CA LEU A 50 -5.88 -9.81 4.49
C LEU A 50 -7.37 -9.52 4.29
N VAL A 51 -7.79 -9.29 3.04
CA VAL A 51 -9.21 -9.04 2.70
C VAL A 51 -10.05 -10.29 2.95
N ALA A 52 -9.61 -11.48 2.52
CA ALA A 52 -10.30 -12.73 2.77
C ALA A 52 -10.49 -12.99 4.28
N ASN A 53 -9.42 -12.81 5.07
CA ASN A 53 -9.49 -12.97 6.53
C ASN A 53 -10.45 -11.96 7.19
N PHE A 54 -10.48 -10.71 6.71
CA PHE A 54 -11.41 -9.71 7.23
C PHE A 54 -12.87 -10.08 6.94
N ILE A 55 -13.15 -10.53 5.71
CA ILE A 55 -14.50 -10.93 5.30
C ILE A 55 -14.94 -12.20 6.06
N SER A 56 -14.09 -13.22 6.15
CA SER A 56 -14.42 -14.49 6.83
C SER A 56 -14.55 -14.37 8.35
N LYS A 57 -13.94 -13.37 8.98
CA LYS A 57 -14.10 -13.12 10.43
C LYS A 57 -15.51 -12.64 10.79
N LYS A 58 -16.24 -11.99 9.86
CA LYS A 58 -17.61 -11.54 10.10
C LYS A 58 -18.62 -12.68 10.27
N ASP A 59 -18.29 -13.90 9.85
CA ASP A 59 -19.21 -15.04 9.94
C ASP A 59 -19.14 -15.81 11.26
N LYS A 60 -18.23 -15.45 12.19
CA LYS A 60 -17.98 -16.24 13.42
C LYS A 60 -18.24 -15.54 14.75
N HIS A 61 -18.89 -14.38 14.77
CA HIS A 61 -19.23 -13.72 16.02
C HIS A 61 -20.60 -13.04 15.98
N ASP A 62 -21.65 -13.85 15.80
CA ASP A 62 -23.04 -13.52 16.13
C ASP A 62 -23.74 -14.83 16.50
N GLY A 63 -23.44 -15.33 17.70
CA GLY A 63 -24.02 -16.54 18.31
C GLY A 63 -23.91 -16.46 19.82
#